data_AF-A0A1X7FLH7-F1
#
_entry.id   AF-A0A1X7FLH7-F1
#
_cell.length_a   1.000
_cell.length_b   1.000
_cell.length_c   1.000
_cell.angle_alpha   90.00
_cell.angle_beta   90.00
_cell.angle_gamma   90.00
#
_symmetry.space_group_name_H-M   'P 1'
#
loop_
_entity.id
_entity.type
_entity.pdbx_description
1 polymer ?
#
loop_
_entity_poly.entity_id
_entity_poly.type
_entity_poly.pdbx_seq_one_letter_code
_entity_poly.pdbx_strand_id
1 'polypeptide(L)'
;MPNDAADVTDTPGNSTAMKDENGRGVIRLHDKTTHGGEVITASDDMNAMGIPIALEGDMTWCPQCKGQFRIVPENSTRTHHGKAVAFHNDPTECGARLISSL
;
A
#
# COMPACT_ATOMS: atom_id res chain seq x y z
N MET A 1 -35.64 0.00 -6.36
CA MET A 1 -34.25 0.44 -6.11
C MET A 1 -33.78 -0.18 -4.80
N PRO A 2 -33.18 -1.38 -4.84
CA PRO A 2 -32.08 -1.70 -3.91
C PRO A 2 -30.85 -2.20 -4.72
N ASN A 3 -29.67 -1.66 -4.45
CA ASN A 3 -28.63 -2.22 -3.56
C ASN A 3 -27.84 -3.33 -4.25
N ASP A 4 -26.69 -2.99 -4.81
CA ASP A 4 -25.57 -3.93 -4.95
C ASP A 4 -24.29 -3.11 -4.81
N ALA A 5 -23.86 -2.95 -3.55
CA ALA A 5 -22.47 -2.71 -3.26
C ALA A 5 -21.73 -3.94 -3.80
N ALA A 6 -20.97 -3.77 -4.87
CA ALA A 6 -20.12 -4.82 -5.40
C ALA A 6 -19.05 -5.12 -4.35
N ASP A 7 -19.38 -6.06 -3.47
CA ASP A 7 -18.44 -6.88 -2.72
C ASP A 7 -17.64 -7.67 -3.77
N VAL A 8 -16.49 -7.12 -4.17
CA VAL A 8 -15.54 -7.82 -5.05
C VAL A 8 -14.78 -8.85 -4.22
N THR A 9 -15.47 -9.93 -3.86
CA THR A 9 -14.83 -11.10 -3.26
C THR A 9 -13.88 -11.72 -4.28
N ASP A 10 -12.60 -11.70 -3.93
CA ASP A 10 -11.60 -12.76 -4.08
C ASP A 10 -11.83 -13.75 -5.25
N THR A 11 -11.10 -13.56 -6.36
CA THR A 11 -10.96 -14.61 -7.39
C THR A 11 -9.68 -15.41 -7.12
N PRO A 12 -9.73 -16.74 -6.98
CA PRO A 12 -8.55 -17.58 -6.85
C PRO A 12 -8.03 -17.98 -8.24
N GLY A 13 -6.76 -17.70 -8.57
CA GLY A 13 -6.16 -18.29 -9.77
C GLY A 13 -4.89 -17.62 -10.31
N ASN A 14 -3.75 -18.25 -9.98
CA ASN A 14 -2.38 -17.99 -10.43
C ASN A 14 -1.58 -16.96 -9.61
N SER A 15 -0.29 -17.23 -9.45
CA SER A 15 0.68 -16.66 -8.51
C SER A 15 1.02 -15.15 -8.66
N THR A 16 0.04 -14.30 -8.97
CA THR A 16 0.17 -12.84 -9.19
C THR A 16 -0.26 -11.97 -8.00
N ALA A 17 -0.53 -12.56 -6.83
CA ALA A 17 -1.18 -11.92 -5.67
C ALA A 17 -0.49 -10.66 -5.07
N MET A 18 0.69 -10.28 -5.57
CA MET A 18 1.50 -9.16 -5.09
C MET A 18 1.43 -7.91 -5.98
N LYS A 19 0.67 -7.94 -7.08
CA LYS A 19 0.48 -6.80 -7.98
C LYS A 19 -1.00 -6.46 -8.12
N ASP A 20 -1.32 -5.18 -8.35
CA ASP A 20 -2.69 -4.76 -8.72
C ASP A 20 -2.99 -5.03 -10.20
N GLU A 21 -4.21 -4.70 -10.64
CA GLU A 21 -4.64 -4.81 -12.04
C GLU A 21 -3.81 -3.97 -13.02
N ASN A 22 -3.09 -2.96 -12.51
CA ASN A 22 -2.19 -2.10 -13.26
C ASN A 22 -0.73 -2.59 -13.21
N GLY A 23 -0.46 -3.74 -12.61
CA GLY A 23 0.87 -4.33 -12.48
C GLY A 23 1.75 -3.66 -11.42
N ARG A 24 1.21 -2.80 -10.55
CA ARG A 24 1.93 -2.12 -9.48
C ARG A 24 2.15 -3.07 -8.31
N GLY A 25 3.40 -3.18 -7.85
CA GLY A 25 3.74 -3.99 -6.67
C GLY A 25 3.16 -3.38 -5.39
N VAL A 26 2.72 -4.24 -4.47
CA VAL A 26 2.34 -3.83 -3.12
C VAL A 26 3.53 -3.20 -2.38
N ILE A 27 3.23 -2.30 -1.46
CA ILE A 27 4.22 -1.68 -0.59
C ILE A 27 4.36 -2.48 0.70
N ARG A 28 5.59 -2.68 1.14
CA ARG A 28 5.93 -3.45 2.34
C ARG A 28 6.64 -2.57 3.35
N LEU A 29 6.72 -3.07 4.58
CA LEU A 29 7.58 -2.48 5.60
C LEU A 29 9.02 -2.33 5.05
N HIS A 30 9.65 -1.19 5.33
CA HIS A 30 10.98 -0.78 4.85
C HIS A 30 11.11 -0.47 3.35
N ASP A 31 10.03 -0.52 2.56
CA ASP A 31 10.06 0.00 1.19
C ASP A 31 10.37 1.49 1.19
N LYS A 32 11.03 1.95 0.13
CA LYS A 32 11.58 3.30 0.05
C LYS A 32 10.57 4.31 -0.47
N THR A 33 10.87 5.59 -0.25
CA THR A 33 10.11 6.70 -0.84
C THR A 33 11.00 7.55 -1.75
N THR A 34 10.39 8.30 -2.66
CA THR A 34 11.12 9.20 -3.57
C THR A 34 11.86 10.33 -2.87
N HIS A 35 11.49 10.67 -1.62
CA HIS A 35 12.24 11.62 -0.77
C HIS A 35 13.40 10.97 -0.02
N GLY A 36 13.77 9.73 -0.36
CA GLY A 36 14.86 8.97 0.30
C GLY A 36 14.46 8.39 1.67
N GLY A 37 13.18 8.45 2.01
CA GLY A 37 12.63 7.87 3.24
C GLY A 37 12.24 6.41 3.10
N GLU A 38 11.51 5.91 4.08
CA GLU A 38 11.01 4.52 4.08
C GLU A 38 9.71 4.36 4.86
N VAL A 39 9.01 3.26 4.58
CA VAL A 39 7.86 2.80 5.35
C VAL A 39 8.32 2.24 6.69
N ILE A 40 7.72 2.72 7.78
CA ILE A 40 8.12 2.41 9.15
C ILE A 40 7.04 1.70 9.97
N THR A 41 5.79 1.70 9.50
CA THR A 41 4.72 0.86 10.06
C THR A 41 3.98 0.14 8.94
N ALA A 42 3.41 -1.02 9.25
CA ALA A 42 2.62 -1.84 8.35
C ALA A 42 1.64 -2.69 9.17
N SER A 43 0.62 -3.25 8.52
CA SER A 43 -0.35 -4.11 9.18
C SER A 43 0.17 -5.55 9.27
N ASP A 44 0.23 -6.12 10.47
CA ASP A 44 0.78 -7.47 10.71
C ASP A 44 -0.13 -8.62 10.19
N ASP A 45 -1.37 -8.30 9.86
CA ASP A 45 -2.37 -9.28 9.41
C ASP A 45 -2.24 -9.67 7.92
N MET A 46 -1.43 -8.95 7.14
CA MET A 46 -1.23 -9.22 5.71
C MET A 46 0.24 -9.14 5.33
N ASN A 47 0.77 -10.22 4.74
CA ASN A 47 2.20 -10.33 4.43
C ASN A 47 2.43 -10.69 2.97
N ALA A 48 3.40 -10.04 2.33
CA ALA A 48 3.94 -10.41 1.03
C ALA A 48 5.38 -10.92 1.20
N MET A 49 5.60 -12.19 0.87
CA MET A 49 6.89 -12.87 1.06
C MET A 49 7.39 -12.81 2.52
N GLY A 50 6.47 -12.90 3.48
CA GLY A 50 6.79 -12.85 4.91
C GLY A 50 7.00 -11.45 5.49
N ILE A 51 6.95 -10.38 4.66
CA ILE A 51 7.05 -9.00 5.13
C ILE A 51 5.65 -8.37 5.18
N PRO A 52 5.28 -7.69 6.29
CA PRO A 52 4.00 -6.97 6.39
C PRO A 52 3.77 -5.97 5.27
N ILE A 53 2.54 -5.91 4.76
CA ILE A 53 2.08 -5.00 3.71
C ILE A 53 1.59 -3.70 4.35
N ALA A 54 1.97 -2.57 3.76
CA ALA A 54 1.53 -1.25 4.17
C ALA A 54 0.12 -0.96 3.64
N LEU A 55 -0.72 -0.40 4.51
CA LEU A 55 -2.08 0.03 4.22
C LEU A 55 -2.20 1.56 4.33
N GLU A 56 -3.34 2.07 3.92
CA GLU A 56 -3.74 3.44 4.16
C GLU A 56 -3.63 3.81 5.65
N GLY A 57 -3.01 4.96 5.90
CA GLY A 57 -2.77 5.48 7.24
C GLY A 57 -1.52 4.92 7.92
N ASP A 58 -0.82 3.95 7.34
CA ASP A 58 0.50 3.55 7.81
C ASP A 58 1.53 4.66 7.58
N MET A 59 2.62 4.63 8.36
CA MET A 59 3.55 5.74 8.46
C MET A 59 4.81 5.48 7.61
N THR A 60 5.31 6.56 7.05
CA THR A 60 6.65 6.66 6.45
C THR A 60 7.50 7.63 7.25
N TRP A 61 8.81 7.39 7.31
CA TRP A 61 9.79 8.41 7.71
C TRP A 61 10.29 9.13 6.47
N CYS A 62 10.31 10.46 6.49
CA CYS A 62 10.82 11.28 5.40
C CYS A 62 12.02 12.13 5.87
N PRO A 63 13.25 11.88 5.38
CA PRO A 63 14.43 12.66 5.77
C PRO A 63 14.42 14.08 5.19
N GLN A 64 13.80 14.28 4.03
CA GLN A 64 13.68 15.58 3.39
C GLN A 64 12.74 16.52 4.16
N CYS A 65 11.59 16.00 4.63
CA CYS A 65 10.62 16.75 5.42
C CYS A 65 10.87 16.67 6.94
N LYS A 66 11.82 15.83 7.37
CA LYS A 66 12.23 15.62 8.78
C LYS A 66 11.07 15.22 9.69
N GLY A 67 10.23 14.28 9.24
CA GLY A 67 9.03 13.88 9.96
C GLY A 67 8.45 12.56 9.49
N GLN A 68 7.39 12.13 10.17
CA GLN A 68 6.61 10.96 9.82
C GLN A 68 5.32 11.38 9.12
N PHE A 69 4.94 10.67 8.06
CA PHE A 69 3.79 11.02 7.21
C PHE A 69 3.00 9.79 6.83
N ARG A 70 1.67 9.90 6.83
CA ARG A 70 0.82 8.77 6.46
C ARG A 70 0.88 8.48 4.98
N ILE A 71 0.67 7.22 4.65
CA ILE A 71 0.42 6.73 3.30
C ILE A 71 -1.04 7.02 2.95
N VAL A 72 -1.24 7.61 1.77
CA VAL A 72 -2.57 8.00 1.26
C VAL A 72 -2.72 7.38 -0.13
N PRO A 73 -3.10 6.10 -0.23
CA PRO A 73 -3.22 5.41 -1.52
C PRO A 73 -4.19 6.13 -2.45
N GLU A 74 -3.78 6.34 -3.70
CA GLU A 74 -4.65 6.90 -4.73
C GLU A 74 -5.02 5.76 -5.71
N ASN A 75 -6.32 5.54 -5.89
CA ASN A 75 -6.85 4.48 -6.77
C ASN A 75 -6.43 3.06 -6.36
N SER A 76 -6.44 2.76 -5.07
CA SER A 76 -6.27 1.38 -4.63
C SER A 76 -7.49 0.54 -4.99
N THR A 77 -7.27 -0.56 -5.70
CA THR A 77 -8.32 -1.50 -6.11
C THR A 77 -8.52 -2.63 -5.10
N ARG A 78 -7.70 -2.64 -4.04
CA ARG A 78 -7.70 -3.67 -3.00
C ARG A 78 -7.81 -3.03 -1.62
N THR A 79 -8.69 -3.55 -0.79
CA THR A 79 -8.88 -3.09 0.58
C THR A 79 -8.69 -4.23 1.56
N HIS A 80 -8.12 -3.95 2.72
CA HIS A 80 -7.96 -4.88 3.83
C HIS A 80 -8.50 -4.24 5.11
N HIS A 81 -9.46 -4.90 5.78
CA HIS A 81 -10.18 -4.35 6.94
C HIS A 81 -10.72 -2.92 6.73
N GLY A 82 -11.20 -2.62 5.52
CA GLY A 82 -11.73 -1.30 5.17
C GLY A 82 -10.67 -0.22 4.94
N LYS A 83 -9.38 -0.55 4.94
CA LYS A 83 -8.27 0.34 4.55
C LYS A 83 -7.76 -0.02 3.16
N ALA A 84 -7.44 0.97 2.33
CA ALA A 84 -6.82 0.72 1.04
C ALA A 84 -5.42 0.09 1.18
N VAL A 85 -5.07 -0.86 0.32
CA VAL A 85 -3.71 -1.40 0.23
C VAL A 85 -2.84 -0.38 -0.52
N ALA A 86 -1.62 -0.14 -0.03
CA ALA A 86 -0.69 0.76 -0.68
C ALA A 86 0.10 0.06 -1.80
N PHE A 87 0.24 0.72 -2.93
CA PHE A 87 0.94 0.26 -4.13
C PHE A 87 2.06 1.20 -4.55
N HIS A 88 2.92 0.72 -5.44
CA HIS A 88 3.94 1.54 -6.08
C HIS A 88 3.36 2.85 -6.64
N ASN A 89 4.10 3.94 -6.49
CA ASN A 89 3.73 5.32 -6.84
C ASN A 89 2.59 5.96 -6.03
N ASP A 90 1.96 5.26 -5.08
CA ASP A 90 1.00 5.90 -4.19
C ASP A 90 1.67 7.01 -3.36
N PRO A 91 0.96 8.11 -3.09
CA PRO A 91 1.53 9.24 -2.37
C PRO A 91 1.50 9.05 -0.85
N THR A 92 2.33 9.84 -0.19
CA THR A 92 2.27 10.10 1.24
C THR A 92 1.78 11.53 1.50
N GLU A 93 1.37 11.83 2.74
CA GLU A 93 0.91 13.17 3.12
C GLU A 93 1.94 14.29 2.87
N CYS A 94 3.24 13.99 2.88
CA CYS A 94 4.27 14.98 2.56
C CYS A 94 4.53 15.16 1.05
N GLY A 95 3.82 14.42 0.20
CA GLY A 95 3.99 14.45 -1.25
C GLY A 95 5.10 13.52 -1.78
N ALA A 96 5.72 12.69 -0.93
CA ALA A 96 6.62 11.64 -1.41
C ALA A 96 5.79 10.52 -2.07
N ARG A 97 6.42 9.72 -2.94
CA ARG A 97 5.81 8.53 -3.54
C ARG A 97 6.48 7.26 -3.05
N LEU A 98 5.70 6.21 -2.90
CA LEU A 98 6.17 4.89 -2.45
C LEU A 98 6.85 4.12 -3.59
N ILE A 99 7.93 3.41 -3.25
CA ILE A 99 8.73 2.62 -4.18
C ILE A 99 8.71 1.16 -3.71
N SER A 100 7.87 0.36 -4.36
CA SER A 100 7.83 -1.09 -4.14
C SER A 100 9.16 -1.76 -4.52
N SER A 101 9.56 -2.74 -3.73
CA SER A 101 10.73 -3.60 -3.98
C SER A 101 10.39 -4.97 -4.59
N LEU A 102 9.17 -5.11 -5.16
CA LEU A 102 8.62 -6.33 -5.77
C LEU A 102 8.42 -6.24 -7.30
#